data_AF-A0AA88QYP5-F1
#
_entry.id   AF-A0AA88QYP5-F1
#
_cell.length_a   1.000
_cell.length_b   1.000
_cell.length_c   1.000
_cell.angle_alpha   90.00
_cell.angle_beta   90.00
_cell.angle_gamma   90.00
#
_symmetry.space_group_name_H-M   'P 1'
#
loop_
_entity.id
_entity.type
_entity.pdbx_description
1 polymer ?
#
loop_
_entity_poly.entity_id
_entity_poly.type
_entity_poly.pdbx_seq_one_letter_code
_entity_poly.pdbx_strand_id
1 'polypeptide(L)'
;MEEKRNFLIEFPCGTLVACKTEVMGKSWLWHKIFCHLHFNAMKLLQEKSTMKGLPAIDTISNPCEGCIMGKQHRLPFPKRSSWRAKSPLELVHTDICGRIKTPSFREQRKTAII
;
A
#
# COMPACT_ATOMS: atom_id res chain seq x y z
N MET A 1 -33.92 8.15 0.96
CA MET A 1 -33.06 7.98 2.16
C MET A 1 -32.29 6.68 1.93
N GLU A 2 -31.02 6.76 1.53
CA GLU A 2 -30.25 5.58 1.10
C GLU A 2 -29.64 4.94 2.35
N GLU A 3 -30.19 3.77 2.74
CA GLU A 3 -29.77 2.99 3.90
C GLU A 3 -28.30 2.60 3.71
N LYS A 4 -27.42 3.13 4.57
CA LYS A 4 -26.00 2.82 4.56
C LYS A 4 -25.83 1.34 4.91
N ARG A 5 -25.55 0.50 3.90
CA ARG A 5 -25.22 -0.91 4.09
C ARG A 5 -23.80 -0.99 4.66
N ASN A 6 -23.71 -1.00 5.98
CA ASN A 6 -22.49 -1.34 6.68
C ASN A 6 -22.38 -2.87 6.64
N PHE A 7 -21.41 -3.39 5.90
CA PHE A 7 -21.11 -4.82 5.93
C PHE A 7 -20.25 -5.09 7.15
N LEU A 8 -20.77 -5.89 8.09
CA LEU A 8 -19.97 -6.46 9.17
C LEU A 8 -18.93 -7.39 8.53
N ILE A 9 -17.66 -6.99 8.59
CA ILE A 9 -16.55 -7.86 8.22
C ILE A 9 -16.19 -8.63 9.48
N GLU A 10 -16.71 -9.85 9.59
CA GLU A 10 -16.24 -10.80 10.59
C GLU A 10 -14.88 -11.32 10.15
N PHE A 11 -13.84 -10.94 10.89
CA PHE A 11 -12.54 -11.58 10.75
C PHE A 11 -12.57 -12.86 11.59
N PRO A 12 -12.43 -14.06 11.00
CA PRO A 12 -12.22 -15.26 11.78
C PRO A 12 -10.97 -15.04 12.62
N CYS A 13 -11.10 -15.22 13.94
CA CYS A 13 -9.98 -15.16 14.86
C CYS A 13 -9.04 -16.31 14.49
N GLY A 14 -8.00 -16.00 13.70
CA GLY A 14 -6.95 -16.95 13.37
C GLY A 14 -6.21 -17.39 14.63
N THR A 15 -5.54 -18.53 14.55
CA THR A 15 -4.65 -18.99 15.63
C THR A 15 -3.75 -17.84 16.09
N LEU A 16 -3.84 -17.47 17.37
CA LEU A 16 -2.95 -16.52 17.99
C LEU A 16 -1.56 -17.15 18.06
N VAL A 17 -0.77 -17.01 16.99
CA VAL A 17 0.63 -17.39 16.99
C VAL A 17 1.36 -16.32 17.80
N ALA A 18 1.72 -16.65 19.04
CA ALA A 18 2.67 -15.85 19.79
C ALA A 18 4.04 -15.99 19.10
N CYS A 19 4.37 -15.06 18.21
CA CYS A 19 5.67 -15.03 17.56
C CYS A 19 6.74 -14.84 18.64
N LYS A 20 7.59 -15.85 18.84
CA LYS A 20 8.76 -15.76 19.72
C LYS A 20 9.59 -14.56 19.26
N THR A 21 9.62 -13.51 20.07
CA THR A 21 10.52 -12.38 19.83
C THR A 21 11.89 -12.82 20.30
N GLU A 22 12.68 -13.40 19.40
CA GLU A 22 14.11 -13.48 19.64
C GLU A 22 14.65 -12.05 19.78
N VAL A 23 15.50 -11.83 20.78
CA VAL A 23 16.16 -10.53 20.97
C VAL A 23 17.10 -10.36 19.78
N MET A 24 16.57 -9.79 18.70
CA MET A 24 17.34 -9.36 17.56
C MET A 24 18.31 -8.27 18.05
N GLY A 25 19.48 -8.15 17.42
CA GLY A 25 20.48 -7.15 17.81
C GLY A 25 19.87 -5.74 17.95
N LYS A 26 20.48 -4.89 18.79
CA LYS A 26 19.95 -3.57 19.17
C LYS A 26 19.42 -2.76 17.97
N SER A 27 20.17 -2.75 16.88
CA SER A 27 19.80 -2.10 15.62
C SER A 27 18.46 -2.60 15.05
N TRP A 28 18.21 -3.92 15.06
CA TRP A 28 16.96 -4.53 14.61
C TRP A 28 15.77 -4.25 15.53
N LEU A 29 16.01 -4.16 16.85
CA LEU A 29 14.98 -3.78 17.80
C LEU A 29 14.50 -2.35 17.52
N TRP A 30 15.43 -1.41 17.40
CA TRP A 30 15.11 -0.02 17.10
C TRP A 30 14.49 0.18 15.71
N HIS A 31 14.91 -0.60 14.71
CA HIS A 31 14.25 -0.66 13.41
C HIS A 31 12.74 -0.94 13.55
N LYS A 32 12.35 -1.90 14.40
CA LYS A 32 10.94 -2.24 14.65
C LYS A 32 10.22 -1.16 15.49
N ILE A 33 10.86 -0.64 16.53
CA ILE A 33 10.30 0.44 17.38
C ILE A 33 9.95 1.68 16.54
N PHE A 34 10.83 2.05 15.59
CA PHE A 34 10.60 3.16 14.67
C PHE A 34 9.69 2.82 13.48
N CYS A 35 8.87 1.78 13.58
CA CYS A 35 7.95 1.36 12.52
C CYS A 35 8.69 1.12 11.20
N HIS A 36 9.72 0.27 11.27
CA HIS A 36 10.49 -0.17 10.10
C HIS A 36 11.27 0.98 9.41
N LEU A 37 11.84 1.89 10.20
CA LEU A 37 12.70 2.96 9.68
C LEU A 37 14.02 2.39 9.13
N HIS A 38 14.49 2.92 8.00
CA HIS A 38 15.72 2.44 7.36
C HIS A 38 16.95 2.62 8.27
N PHE A 39 17.87 1.66 8.30
CA PHE A 39 19.08 1.70 9.16
C PHE A 39 19.93 2.94 8.92
N ASN A 40 20.14 3.35 7.67
CA ASN A 40 20.84 4.59 7.33
C ASN A 40 20.16 5.84 7.91
N ALA A 41 18.82 5.86 7.99
CA ALA A 41 18.11 6.98 8.59
C ALA A 41 18.29 6.97 10.12
N MET A 42 18.27 5.81 10.77
CA MET A 42 18.60 5.70 12.19
C MET A 42 20.06 6.11 12.48
N LYS A 43 21.00 5.76 11.60
CA LYS A 43 22.40 6.18 11.69
C LYS A 43 22.53 7.71 11.56
N LEU A 44 21.79 8.34 10.65
CA LEU A 44 21.74 9.79 10.53
C LEU A 44 21.19 10.47 11.80
N LEU A 45 20.15 9.88 12.43
CA LEU A 45 19.60 10.38 13.69
C LEU A 45 20.61 10.30 14.83
N GLN A 46 21.44 9.25 14.82
CA GLN A 46 22.55 9.07 15.76
C GLN A 46 23.64 10.12 15.53
N GLU A 47 24.13 10.27 14.29
CA GLU A 47 25.18 11.21 13.91
C GLU A 47 24.79 12.66 14.21
N LYS A 48 23.53 13.02 13.95
CA LYS A 48 23.01 14.36 14.24
C LYS A 48 22.65 14.57 15.71
N SER A 49 22.82 13.57 16.57
CA SER A 49 22.46 13.62 17.99
C SER A 49 21.02 14.12 18.24
N THR A 50 20.11 13.87 17.31
CA THR A 50 18.72 14.39 17.35
C THR A 50 17.84 13.70 18.37
N MET A 51 18.27 12.55 18.92
CA MET A 51 17.54 11.80 19.92
C MET A 51 18.47 11.30 21.03
N LYS A 52 18.05 11.49 22.27
CA LYS A 52 18.72 10.92 23.45
C LYS A 52 18.31 9.46 23.62
N GLY A 53 19.27 8.58 23.91
CA GLY A 53 19.01 7.17 24.22
C GLY A 53 19.00 6.21 23.03
N LEU A 54 19.27 6.70 21.82
CA LEU A 54 19.50 5.82 20.67
C LEU A 54 20.85 5.09 20.87
N PRO A 55 20.90 3.74 20.86
CA PRO A 55 22.15 3.01 20.98
C PRO A 55 22.99 3.16 19.71
N ALA A 56 24.22 2.66 19.75
CA ALA A 56 25.00 2.50 18.53
C ALA A 56 24.25 1.64 17.51
N ILE A 57 24.03 2.19 16.31
CA ILE A 57 23.34 1.52 15.21
C ILE A 57 24.41 0.95 14.27
N ASP A 58 24.38 -0.37 14.10
CA ASP A 58 25.24 -1.07 13.16
C ASP A 58 24.80 -0.83 11.72
N THR A 59 25.76 -0.77 10.80
CA THR A 59 25.48 -0.82 9.37
C THR A 59 25.06 -2.23 8.98
N ILE A 60 23.75 -2.45 8.84
CA ILE A 60 23.19 -3.73 8.42
C ILE A 60 23.04 -3.72 6.89
N SER A 61 23.70 -4.65 6.22
CA SER A 61 23.59 -4.85 4.76
C SER A 61 22.31 -5.56 4.34
N ASN A 62 21.76 -6.40 5.22
CA ASN A 62 20.65 -7.27 4.87
C ASN A 62 19.32 -6.50 4.98
N PRO A 63 18.53 -6.41 3.89
CA PRO A 63 17.27 -5.70 3.91
C PRO A 63 16.22 -6.48 4.73
N CYS A 64 15.34 -5.75 5.41
CA CYS A 64 14.18 -6.34 6.06
C CYS A 64 13.14 -6.73 5.01
N GLU A 65 12.77 -8.02 4.96
CA GLU A 65 11.79 -8.55 4.00
C GLU A 65 10.44 -7.82 4.09
N GLY A 66 9.93 -7.59 5.29
CA GLY A 66 8.69 -6.84 5.50
C GLY A 66 8.78 -5.38 5.00
N CYS A 67 9.95 -4.75 5.10
CA CYS A 67 10.17 -3.42 4.53
C CYS A 67 10.19 -3.45 3.01
N ILE A 68 10.79 -4.48 2.41
CA ILE A 68 10.80 -4.65 0.96
C ILE A 68 9.34 -4.78 0.50
N MET A 69 8.59 -5.73 1.04
CA MET A 69 7.20 -5.94 0.63
C MET A 69 6.29 -4.72 0.91
N GLY A 70 6.50 -4.04 2.05
CA GLY A 70 5.65 -2.93 2.49
C GLY A 70 6.02 -1.56 1.91
N LYS A 71 7.27 -1.34 1.49
CA LYS A 71 7.78 -0.07 0.96
C LYS A 71 8.23 -0.15 -0.50
N GLN A 72 8.14 -1.32 -1.14
CA GLN A 72 8.47 -1.48 -2.55
C GLN A 72 7.57 -0.58 -3.40
N HIS A 73 8.21 0.28 -4.20
CA HIS A 73 7.49 1.09 -5.18
C HIS A 73 6.92 0.18 -6.27
N ARG A 74 5.69 0.47 -6.70
CA ARG A 74 5.11 -0.17 -7.88
C ARG A 74 6.00 0.17 -9.09
N LEU A 75 6.35 -0.83 -9.90
CA LEU A 75 7.05 -0.56 -11.15
C LEU A 75 6.27 0.45 -12.00
N PRO A 76 6.95 1.36 -12.71
CA PRO A 76 6.28 2.32 -13.56
C PRO A 76 5.43 1.59 -14.61
N PHE A 77 4.26 2.14 -14.91
CA PHE A 77 3.44 1.62 -15.98
C PHE A 77 4.16 1.79 -17.32
N PRO A 78 4.05 0.82 -18.24
CA PRO A 78 4.51 1.00 -19.61
C PRO A 78 3.90 2.27 -20.22
N LYS A 79 4.73 3.10 -20.86
CA LYS A 79 4.26 4.36 -21.49
C LYS A 79 3.28 4.13 -22.64
N ARG A 80 3.31 2.94 -23.23
CA ARG A 80 2.42 2.52 -24.32
C ARG A 80 2.02 1.07 -24.13
N SER A 81 0.80 0.77 -24.59
CA SER A 81 0.34 -0.60 -24.81
C SER A 81 1.25 -1.31 -25.82
N SER A 82 1.43 -2.63 -25.67
CA SER A 82 2.12 -3.48 -26.64
C SER A 82 1.42 -3.50 -28.00
N TRP A 83 0.13 -3.13 -28.04
CA TRP A 83 -0.69 -3.15 -29.24
C TRP A 83 -1.63 -1.95 -29.33
N ARG A 84 -1.91 -1.49 -30.56
CA ARG A 84 -2.83 -0.39 -30.86
C ARG A 84 -3.60 -0.71 -32.14
N ALA A 85 -4.89 -0.36 -32.17
CA ALA A 85 -5.72 -0.42 -33.37
C ALA A 85 -5.10 0.38 -34.53
N LYS A 86 -5.14 -0.20 -35.73
CA LYS A 86 -4.64 0.36 -36.99
C LYS A 86 -5.77 0.81 -37.92
N SER A 87 -6.97 0.30 -37.70
CA SER A 87 -8.18 0.63 -38.46
C SER A 87 -9.31 1.14 -37.56
N PRO A 88 -10.24 1.94 -38.11
CA PRO A 88 -11.42 2.39 -37.36
C PRO A 88 -12.20 1.21 -36.79
N LEU A 89 -12.66 1.32 -35.54
CA LEU A 89 -13.47 0.32 -34.82
C LEU A 89 -12.80 -1.04 -34.53
N GLU A 90 -11.49 -1.19 -34.77
CA GLU A 90 -10.74 -2.42 -34.43
C GLU A 90 -10.59 -2.64 -32.92
N LEU A 91 -10.71 -1.57 -32.12
CA LEU A 91 -10.72 -1.63 -30.66
C LEU A 91 -11.70 -0.60 -30.11
N VAL A 92 -12.67 -1.06 -29.32
CA VAL A 92 -13.61 -0.21 -28.59
C VAL A 92 -13.32 -0.38 -27.09
N HIS A 93 -12.92 0.70 -26.43
CA HIS A 93 -12.89 0.74 -24.97
C HIS A 93 -14.24 1.24 -24.47
N THR A 94 -14.85 0.50 -23.57
CA THR A 94 -16.08 0.92 -22.88
C THR A 94 -15.85 0.86 -21.38
N ASP A 95 -16.11 1.95 -20.68
CA ASP A 95 -16.09 1.98 -19.21
C ASP A 95 -17.50 2.14 -18.65
N ILE A 96 -17.77 1.47 -17.52
CA ILE A 96 -19.03 1.57 -16.82
C ILE A 96 -18.88 2.63 -15.73
N CYS A 97 -19.39 3.82 -15.99
CA CYS A 97 -19.46 4.86 -14.97
C CYS A 97 -20.46 4.42 -13.88
N GLY A 98 -20.08 4.53 -12.60
CA GLY A 98 -20.94 4.19 -11.47
C GLY A 98 -22.29 4.92 -11.49
N ARG A 99 -23.19 4.56 -10.57
CA ARG A 99 -24.58 5.10 -10.55
C ARG A 99 -24.59 6.63 -10.60
N ILE A 100 -25.20 7.20 -11.64
CA ILE A 100 -25.37 8.64 -11.78
C ILE A 100 -26.44 9.10 -10.78
N LYS A 101 -26.09 10.06 -9.92
CA LYS A 101 -27.01 10.61 -8.90
C LYS A 101 -28.20 11.32 -9.53
N THR A 102 -27.95 12.03 -10.62
CA THR A 102 -28.98 12.76 -11.35
C THR A 102 -29.83 11.77 -12.15
N PRO A 103 -31.16 11.76 -11.96
CA PRO A 103 -32.03 10.95 -12.78
C PRO A 103 -31.97 11.40 -14.25
N SER A 104 -32.04 10.45 -15.17
CA SER A 104 -32.25 10.79 -16.58
C SER A 104 -33.64 11.41 -16.79
N PHE A 105 -33.90 11.96 -17.97
CA PHE A 105 -35.19 12.58 -18.33
C PHE A 105 -36.42 11.70 -18.06
N ARG A 106 -36.26 10.36 -18.02
CA ARG A 106 -37.32 9.40 -17.67
C ARG A 106 -37.27 8.93 -16.21
N GLU A 107 -36.61 9.67 -15.33
CA GLU A 107 -36.40 9.36 -13.91
C GLU A 107 -35.63 8.05 -13.63
N GLN A 108 -35.02 7.46 -14.66
CA GLN A 108 -34.21 6.24 -14.51
C GLN A 108 -32.79 6.62 -14.06
N ARG A 109 -32.30 5.94 -13.02
CA ARG A 109 -30.88 5.98 -12.61
C ARG A 109 -30.09 5.10 -13.57
N LYS A 110 -29.46 5.71 -14.57
CA LYS A 110 -28.69 4.99 -15.59
C LYS A 110 -27.22 4.93 -15.23
N THR A 111 -26.60 3.86 -15.70
CA THR A 111 -25.16 3.66 -15.72
C THR A 111 -24.67 4.14 -17.08
N ALA A 112 -23.71 5.07 -17.14
CA ALA A 112 -23.19 5.54 -18.42
C ALA A 112 -22.09 4.59 -18.91
N ILE A 113 -22.13 4.29 -20.20
CA ILE A 113 -21.03 3.62 -20.90
C ILE A 113 -20.24 4.74 -21.60
N ILE A 114 -18.98 4.91 -21.21
CA ILE A 114 -18.05 5.88 -21.82
C ILE A 114 -17.16 5.16 -22.81
#